data_AF-A0A7S4CJU5-F1
#
_entry.id   AF-A0A7S4CJU5-F1
#
_cell.length_a   1.000
_cell.length_b   1.000
_cell.length_c   1.000
_cell.angle_alpha   90.00
_cell.angle_beta   90.00
_cell.angle_gamma   90.00
#
_symmetry.space_group_name_H-M   'P 1'
#
loop_
_entity.id
_entity.type
_entity.pdbx_description
1 polymer ?
#
loop_
_entity_poly.entity_id
_entity_poly.type
_entity_poly.pdbx_seq_one_letter_code
_entity_poly.pdbx_strand_id
1 'polypeptide(L)'
;GPAPMGHNIPMTSEEIELQQYFEREYPDLIDAISGEIMRDPVVTSAGQSYDRVCLMRHLETRCTDPLTNLPLNPEKPFEPNYTLKKLIDNLILRWQTERSKSLQHQADETTRGADSHDSDIAPD
;
A
#
# COMPACT_ATOMS: atom_id res chain seq x y z
N GLY A 1 -3.92 -19.34 -7.43
CA GLY A 1 -4.00 -18.04 -8.11
C GLY A 1 -2.66 -17.76 -8.77
N PRO A 2 -2.58 -16.83 -9.74
CA PRO A 2 -1.28 -16.42 -10.25
C PRO A 2 -0.49 -15.77 -9.09
N ALA A 3 0.80 -16.10 -9.01
CA ALA A 3 1.70 -15.54 -8.01
C ALA A 3 1.95 -14.04 -8.29
N PRO A 4 2.16 -13.20 -7.27
CA PRO A 4 2.53 -11.80 -7.47
C PRO A 4 3.86 -11.74 -8.26
N MET A 5 3.79 -11.18 -9.45
CA MET A 5 4.89 -11.07 -10.41
C MET A 5 5.67 -9.78 -10.14
N GLY A 6 6.63 -9.83 -9.21
CA GLY A 6 7.61 -8.76 -9.04
C GLY A 6 8.31 -8.77 -7.69
N HIS A 7 9.57 -9.22 -7.68
CA HIS A 7 10.51 -9.18 -6.56
C HIS A 7 10.23 -10.17 -5.42
N ASN A 8 11.02 -11.25 -5.35
CA ASN A 8 11.19 -12.08 -4.15
C ASN A 8 11.93 -11.34 -3.01
N ILE A 9 11.63 -10.05 -2.80
CA ILE A 9 12.05 -9.35 -1.61
C ILE A 9 10.94 -9.60 -0.58
N PRO A 10 11.24 -10.25 0.56
CA PRO A 10 10.24 -10.43 1.59
C PRO A 10 9.77 -9.06 2.05
N MET A 11 8.47 -8.81 1.85
CA MET A 11 7.80 -7.61 2.32
C MET A 11 7.93 -7.53 3.84
N THR A 12 8.29 -6.37 4.36
CA THR A 12 8.39 -6.16 5.80
C THR A 12 7.01 -6.27 6.45
N SER A 13 6.96 -6.54 7.76
CA SER A 13 5.68 -6.57 8.50
C SER A 13 4.91 -5.25 8.37
N GLU A 14 5.62 -4.12 8.35
CA GLU A 14 5.01 -2.81 8.15
C GLU A 14 4.38 -2.67 6.76
N GLU A 15 5.08 -3.08 5.71
CA GLU A 15 4.56 -3.05 4.34
C GLU A 15 3.36 -3.98 4.15
N ILE A 16 3.34 -5.15 4.80
CA ILE A 16 2.19 -6.07 4.78
C ILE A 16 0.97 -5.42 5.44
N GLU A 17 1.14 -4.80 6.60
CA GLU A 17 0.04 -4.13 7.29
C GLU A 17 -0.49 -2.93 6.48
N LEU A 18 0.40 -2.17 5.83
CA LEU A 18 0.04 -1.07 4.94
C LEU A 18 -0.77 -1.56 3.74
N GLN A 19 -0.33 -2.65 3.09
CA GLN A 19 -1.03 -3.26 1.97
C GLN A 19 -2.45 -3.70 2.39
N GLN A 20 -2.58 -4.42 3.51
CA GLN A 20 -3.88 -4.84 4.04
C GLN A 20 -4.79 -3.65 4.39
N TYR A 21 -4.22 -2.57 4.92
CA TYR A 21 -4.96 -1.34 5.20
C TYR A 21 -5.54 -0.72 3.92
N PHE A 22 -4.74 -0.61 2.85
CA PHE A 22 -5.20 -0.08 1.57
C PHE A 22 -6.25 -0.98 0.91
N GLU A 23 -6.06 -2.29 0.91
CA GLU A 23 -7.04 -3.24 0.35
C GLU A 23 -8.42 -3.10 1.02
N ARG A 24 -8.44 -2.83 2.33
CA ARG A 24 -9.68 -2.70 3.10
C ARG A 24 -10.33 -1.33 2.95
N GLU A 25 -9.55 -0.26 3.08
CA GLU A 25 -10.08 1.10 3.16
C GLU A 25 -10.18 1.80 1.79
N TYR A 26 -9.30 1.43 0.85
CA TYR A 26 -9.12 2.12 -0.43
C TYR A 26 -8.90 1.14 -1.59
N PRO A 27 -9.84 0.21 -1.86
CA PRO A 27 -9.67 -0.81 -2.90
C PRO A 27 -9.45 -0.21 -4.30
N ASP A 28 -10.00 0.97 -4.59
CA ASP A 28 -9.84 1.68 -5.87
C ASP A 28 -8.42 2.26 -6.07
N LEU A 29 -7.57 2.24 -5.04
CA LEU A 29 -6.17 2.69 -5.10
C LEU A 29 -5.18 1.52 -5.28
N ILE A 30 -5.71 0.29 -5.35
CA ILE A 30 -4.94 -0.92 -5.64
C ILE A 30 -4.86 -1.13 -7.15
N ASP A 31 -3.66 -1.43 -7.64
CA ASP A 31 -3.45 -1.74 -9.05
C ASP A 31 -4.17 -3.04 -9.42
N ALA A 32 -5.05 -2.98 -10.41
CA ALA A 32 -5.84 -4.14 -10.82
C ALA A 32 -5.01 -5.25 -11.50
N ILE A 33 -3.75 -4.99 -11.86
CA ILE A 33 -2.84 -5.96 -12.49
C ILE A 33 -2.03 -6.70 -11.42
N SER A 34 -1.36 -5.98 -10.52
CA SER A 34 -0.49 -6.58 -9.49
C SER A 34 -1.22 -6.94 -8.20
N GLY A 35 -2.33 -6.25 -7.88
CA GLY A 35 -2.96 -6.32 -6.57
C GLY A 35 -2.23 -5.50 -5.49
N GLU A 36 -1.26 -4.66 -5.86
CA GLU A 36 -0.47 -3.86 -4.92
C GLU A 36 -0.88 -2.38 -4.96
N ILE A 37 -0.54 -1.63 -3.92
CA ILE A 37 -0.68 -0.17 -3.93
C ILE A 37 0.13 0.43 -5.10
N MET A 38 -0.50 1.25 -5.94
CA MET A 38 0.16 1.92 -7.07
C MET A 38 1.28 2.85 -6.58
N ARG A 39 2.48 2.73 -7.15
CA ARG A 39 3.63 3.61 -6.84
C ARG A 39 3.80 4.72 -7.86
N ASP A 40 3.60 4.39 -9.13
CA ASP A 40 3.64 5.32 -10.26
C ASP A 40 2.37 5.20 -11.11
N PRO A 41 1.23 5.73 -10.62
CA PRO A 41 -0.04 5.58 -11.32
C PRO A 41 -0.03 6.34 -12.65
N VAL A 42 -0.41 5.65 -13.73
CA VAL A 42 -0.61 6.20 -15.07
C VAL A 42 -2.03 6.00 -15.54
N VAL A 43 -2.56 6.95 -16.31
CA VAL A 43 -3.95 6.90 -16.80
C VAL A 43 -4.01 6.46 -18.27
N THR A 44 -4.91 5.53 -18.57
CA THR A 44 -5.21 5.10 -19.94
C THR A 44 -6.23 6.03 -20.59
N SER A 45 -6.40 5.95 -21.92
CA SER A 45 -7.44 6.70 -22.64
C SER A 45 -8.87 6.35 -22.20
N ALA A 46 -9.05 5.19 -21.55
CA ALA A 46 -10.31 4.77 -20.94
C ALA A 46 -10.56 5.40 -19.56
N GLY A 47 -9.60 6.18 -19.03
CA GLY A 47 -9.69 6.84 -17.72
C GLY A 47 -9.31 5.96 -16.53
N GLN A 48 -8.85 4.73 -16.76
CA GLN A 48 -8.39 3.83 -15.71
C GLN A 48 -6.95 4.14 -15.33
N SER A 49 -6.61 3.98 -14.04
CA SER A 49 -5.23 4.13 -13.57
C SER A 49 -4.63 2.77 -13.21
N TYR A 50 -3.36 2.58 -13.53
CA TYR A 50 -2.57 1.38 -13.23
C TYR A 50 -1.18 1.78 -12.77
N ASP A 51 -0.48 0.90 -12.08
CA ASP A 51 0.97 1.09 -11.89
C ASP A 51 1.69 0.99 -13.24
N ARG A 52 2.56 1.97 -13.54
CA ARG A 52 3.26 2.05 -14.84
C ARG A 52 3.99 0.76 -15.18
N VAL A 53 4.72 0.17 -14.25
CA VAL A 53 5.54 -1.02 -14.53
C VAL A 53 4.64 -2.20 -14.87
N CYS A 54 3.53 -2.33 -14.16
CA CYS A 54 2.55 -3.40 -14.35
C CYS A 54 1.82 -3.26 -15.68
N LEU A 55 1.36 -2.04 -16.03
CA LEU A 55 0.72 -1.77 -17.31
C LEU A 55 1.67 -2.01 -18.49
N MET A 56 2.90 -1.50 -18.43
CA MET A 56 3.87 -1.68 -19.51
C MET A 56 4.16 -3.17 -19.76
N ARG A 57 4.32 -3.97 -18.69
CA ARG A 57 4.50 -5.44 -18.82
C ARG A 57 3.27 -6.13 -19.41
N HIS A 58 2.06 -5.71 -19.04
CA HIS A 58 0.84 -6.23 -19.66
C HIS A 58 0.87 -6.03 -21.19
N LEU A 59 1.25 -4.82 -21.61
CA LEU A 59 1.29 -4.40 -23.00
C LEU A 59 2.36 -5.12 -23.85
N GLU A 60 3.38 -5.73 -23.23
CA GLU A 60 4.34 -6.60 -23.93
C GLU A 60 3.65 -7.83 -24.54
N THR A 61 2.53 -8.27 -23.98
CA THR A 61 1.80 -9.46 -24.44
C THR A 61 0.42 -9.15 -25.03
N ARG A 62 -0.22 -8.06 -24.59
CA ARG A 62 -1.55 -7.64 -25.05
C ARG A 62 -1.64 -6.13 -25.13
N CYS A 63 -1.76 -5.57 -26.33
CA CYS A 63 -1.89 -4.13 -26.57
C CYS A 63 -3.32 -3.61 -26.27
N THR A 64 -3.89 -3.97 -25.13
CA THR A 64 -5.25 -3.61 -24.71
C THR A 64 -5.28 -3.16 -23.26
N ASP A 65 -6.23 -2.31 -22.92
CA ASP A 65 -6.54 -1.91 -21.56
C ASP A 65 -7.00 -3.15 -20.76
N PRO A 66 -6.38 -3.47 -19.60
CA PRO A 66 -6.66 -4.69 -18.85
C PRO A 66 -8.11 -4.85 -18.40
N LEU A 67 -8.84 -3.75 -18.16
CA LEU A 67 -10.22 -3.78 -17.67
C LEU A 67 -11.24 -3.72 -18.81
N THR A 68 -11.04 -2.79 -19.73
CA THR A 68 -12.03 -2.48 -20.79
C THR A 68 -11.77 -3.25 -22.09
N ASN A 69 -10.61 -3.87 -22.24
CA ASN A 69 -10.12 -4.49 -23.47
C ASN A 69 -10.03 -3.53 -24.68
N LEU A 70 -10.07 -2.21 -24.44
CA LEU A 70 -9.91 -1.22 -25.51
C LEU A 70 -8.45 -1.19 -25.99
N PRO A 71 -8.18 -0.99 -27.29
CA PRO A 71 -6.81 -0.93 -27.79
C PRO A 71 -5.99 0.18 -27.12
N LEU A 72 -4.76 -0.14 -26.71
CA LEU A 72 -3.78 0.81 -26.20
C LEU A 72 -2.55 0.82 -27.09
N ASN A 73 -1.90 1.98 -27.23
CA ASN A 73 -0.65 2.11 -27.98
C ASN A 73 0.54 2.17 -27.00
N PRO A 74 1.35 1.09 -26.89
CA PRO A 74 2.50 1.06 -25.99
C PRO A 74 3.67 1.95 -26.42
N GLU A 75 3.72 2.39 -27.69
CA GLU A 75 4.78 3.29 -28.19
C GLU A 75 4.59 4.73 -27.69
N LYS A 76 3.38 5.08 -27.25
CA LYS A 76 3.09 6.40 -26.69
C LYS A 76 3.23 6.36 -25.17
N PRO A 77 3.89 7.36 -24.57
CA PRO A 77 3.95 7.45 -23.11
C PRO A 77 2.55 7.66 -22.54
N PHE A 78 2.22 6.92 -21.48
CA PHE A 78 1.00 7.17 -20.70
C PHE A 78 1.18 8.36 -19.78
N GLU A 79 0.12 9.16 -19.68
CA GLU A 79 0.08 10.34 -18.82
C GLU A 79 0.15 9.94 -17.35
N PRO A 80 1.05 10.54 -16.54
CA PRO A 80 1.07 10.32 -15.10
C PRO A 80 -0.19 10.86 -14.42
N ASN A 81 -0.75 10.10 -13.46
CA ASN A 81 -1.83 10.58 -12.62
C ASN A 81 -1.26 11.19 -11.32
N TYR A 82 -0.74 12.41 -11.41
CA TYR A 82 -0.11 13.11 -10.28
C TYR A 82 -1.05 13.32 -9.09
N THR A 83 -2.34 13.54 -9.35
CA THR A 83 -3.35 13.71 -8.30
C THR A 83 -3.52 12.43 -7.49
N LEU A 84 -3.66 11.29 -8.18
CA LEU A 84 -3.76 9.98 -7.55
C LEU A 84 -2.49 9.62 -6.79
N LYS A 85 -1.32 9.86 -7.40
CA LYS A 85 -0.03 9.65 -6.73
C LYS A 85 0.04 10.44 -5.41
N LYS A 86 -0.27 11.74 -5.45
CA LYS A 86 -0.24 12.60 -4.27
C LYS A 86 -1.23 12.15 -3.19
N LEU A 87 -2.40 11.66 -3.59
CA LEU A 87 -3.38 11.10 -2.65
C LEU A 87 -2.82 9.86 -1.95
N ILE A 88 -2.29 8.90 -2.71
CA ILE A 88 -1.69 7.67 -2.18
C ILE A 88 -0.53 8.01 -1.23
N ASP A 89 0.40 8.88 -1.64
CA ASP A 89 1.53 9.30 -0.82
C ASP A 89 1.07 9.90 0.52
N ASN A 90 0.04 10.76 0.52
CA ASN A 90 -0.50 11.37 1.74
C ASN A 90 -1.17 10.35 2.65
N LEU A 91 -1.90 9.38 2.10
CA LEU A 91 -2.55 8.32 2.86
C LEU A 91 -1.52 7.42 3.54
N ILE A 92 -0.44 7.07 2.83
CA ILE A 92 0.68 6.30 3.39
C ILE A 92 1.30 7.07 4.57
N LEU A 93 1.63 8.36 4.38
CA LEU A 93 2.22 9.19 5.43
C LEU A 93 1.32 9.30 6.67
N ARG A 94 0.01 9.46 6.44
CA ARG A 94 -0.98 9.51 7.52
C ARG A 94 -1.01 8.20 8.29
N TRP A 95 -1.10 7.08 7.58
CA TRP A 95 -1.11 5.74 8.18
C TRP A 95 0.14 5.50 9.02
N GLN A 96 1.33 5.83 8.50
CA GLN A 96 2.60 5.72 9.23
C GLN A 96 2.58 6.54 10.52
N THR A 97 2.09 7.78 10.45
CA THR A 97 1.99 8.68 11.61
C THR A 97 1.05 8.13 12.69
N GLU A 98 -0.12 7.64 12.29
CA GLU A 98 -1.12 7.06 13.21
C GLU A 98 -0.61 5.76 13.86
N ARG A 99 0.10 4.93 13.08
CA ARG A 99 0.77 3.73 13.56
C ARG A 99 1.83 4.04 14.61
N SER A 100 2.75 4.98 14.33
CA SER A 100 3.82 5.34 15.27
C SER A 100 3.25 5.86 16.60
N LYS A 101 2.20 6.69 16.55
CA LYS A 101 1.52 7.19 17.76
C LYS A 101 0.93 6.04 18.58
N SER A 102 0.26 5.10 17.93
CA SER A 102 -0.35 3.95 18.62
C SER A 102 0.68 3.08 19.34
N LEU A 103 1.84 2.84 18.72
CA LEU A 103 2.94 2.09 19.32
C LEU A 103 3.54 2.81 20.53
N GLN A 104 3.65 4.14 20.47
CA GLN A 104 4.17 4.93 21.59
C GLN A 104 3.25 4.89 22.82
N HIS A 105 1.93 4.99 22.63
CA HIS A 105 0.98 4.93 23.75
C HIS A 105 0.99 3.56 24.44
N GLN A 106 1.10 2.47 23.68
CA GLN A 106 1.21 1.11 24.26
C GLN A 106 2.48 0.94 25.09
N ALA A 107 3.61 1.52 24.66
CA ALA A 107 4.85 1.48 25.41
C ALA A 107 4.72 2.22 26.75
N ASP A 108 4.15 3.43 26.74
CA ASP A 108 3.96 4.26 27.95
C ASP A 108 3.01 3.62 28.97
N GLU A 109 1.94 2.96 28.51
CA GLU A 109 1.00 2.21 29.37
C GLU A 109 1.65 0.97 30.00
N THR A 110 2.50 0.27 29.24
CA THR A 110 3.22 -0.92 29.73
C THR A 110 4.23 -0.57 30.81
N THR A 111 4.93 0.57 30.70
CA THR A 111 5.90 1.02 31.71
C THR A 111 5.23 1.43 33.02
N ARG A 112 4.05 2.05 32.98
CA ARG A 112 3.32 2.46 34.21
C ARG A 112 2.73 1.30 35.01
N GLY A 113 2.46 0.15 34.37
CA GLY A 113 1.93 -1.04 35.04
C GLY A 113 2.97 -1.86 35.80
N ALA A 114 4.27 -1.62 35.59
CA ALA A 114 5.36 -2.40 36.20
C ALA A 114 5.87 -1.85 37.54
N ASP A 115 5.54 -0.58 37.89
CA ASP A 115 6.03 0.09 39.11
C ASP A 115 5.12 -0.11 40.34
N SER A 116 4.03 -0.89 40.25
CA SER A 116 3.05 -1.06 41.34
C SER A 116 3.10 -2.42 42.05
N HIS A 117 4.27 -3.07 42.14
CA HIS A 117 4.40 -4.35 42.83
C HIS A 117 5.69 -4.49 43.65
N ASP A 118 6.01 -3.53 44.50
CA ASP A 118 6.86 -3.80 45.68
C ASP A 118 6.65 -2.76 46.79
N SER A 119 5.69 -3.03 47.66
CA SER A 119 5.76 -2.61 49.06
C SER A 119 4.62 -3.29 49.82
N ASP A 120 4.86 -4.51 50.30
CA ASP A 120 4.32 -4.96 51.59
C ASP A 120 5.18 -6.13 52.10
N ILE A 121 6.29 -5.74 52.74
CA ILE A 121 7.04 -6.55 53.70
C ILE A 121 6.12 -6.82 54.90
N ALA A 122 5.81 -8.10 55.15
CA ALA A 122 5.33 -8.64 56.43
C ALA A 122 6.41 -8.47 57.53
N PRO A 123 6.21 -8.72 58.85
CA PRO A 123 5.10 -9.41 59.52
C PRO A 123 4.69 -8.81 60.91
N ASP A 124 3.68 -9.41 61.57
CA ASP A 124 3.64 -9.60 63.05
C ASP A 124 3.05 -10.98 63.35
#